data_AF-A0A9W8NQE4-F1
#
_entry.id   AF-A0A9W8NQE4-F1
#
_cell.length_a   1.000
_cell.length_b   1.000
_cell.length_c   1.000
_cell.angle_alpha   90.00
_cell.angle_beta   90.00
_cell.angle_gamma   90.00
#
_symmetry.space_group_name_H-M   'P 1'
#
loop_
_entity.id
_entity.type
_entity.pdbx_description
1 polymer ?
#
loop_
_entity_poly.entity_id
_entity_poly.type
_entity_poly.pdbx_seq_one_letter_code
_entity_poly.pdbx_strand_id
1 'polypeptide(L)'
;MEKAGLISDSGPPQGQRPVHHEYVFTVQEGIDAIPDVIYHLETFDVTTVRASTPMYLLSRKIKAMGVKMVLSGEGSDEILGGYLYFHAAPDAKSFHQECVKRVKNLHTADCLRANKSTMAWGLEARVPFLDKTFLEVAMNVDAKEKMFSKGSSQGVDEDGCPRMEKYILRKAFDCSPDGKPYLPRSILWRQKEQFSDGVGYSWIDGIKDHAATIVSNEAFADRASRWPDDTPDTKEAYYIRDIFESLFPSEAAASTAIRWIPRGDWGCASDPSGRSVSIHTAAYDNTD
;
A
#
# COMPACT_ATOMS: atom_id res chain seq x y z
N MET A 1 14.44 -12.31 -3.92
CA MET A 1 13.31 -12.94 -4.67
C MET A 1 12.05 -12.36 -4.08
N GLU A 2 11.24 -11.71 -4.90
CA GLU A 2 10.10 -10.90 -4.47
C GLU A 2 8.81 -11.72 -4.56
N LYS A 3 7.93 -11.67 -3.55
CA LYS A 3 6.77 -12.57 -3.42
C LYS A 3 5.45 -11.82 -3.43
N ALA A 4 4.50 -12.30 -4.22
CA ALA A 4 3.10 -11.87 -4.18
C ALA A 4 2.18 -13.11 -4.27
N GLY A 5 1.08 -13.10 -3.52
CA GLY A 5 0.20 -14.27 -3.39
C GLY A 5 -1.21 -14.01 -3.88
N LEU A 6 -1.83 -15.02 -4.49
CA LEU A 6 -3.28 -15.10 -4.66
C LEU A 6 -3.81 -16.26 -3.80
N ILE A 7 -4.98 -16.03 -3.21
CA ILE A 7 -5.80 -17.07 -2.63
C ILE A 7 -7.02 -17.22 -3.54
N SER A 8 -7.14 -18.35 -4.24
CA SER A 8 -8.29 -18.62 -5.10
C SER A 8 -9.29 -19.51 -4.36
N ASP A 9 -10.55 -19.11 -4.38
CA ASP A 9 -11.66 -19.98 -4.04
C ASP A 9 -12.30 -20.51 -5.32
N SER A 10 -12.35 -21.84 -5.48
CA SER A 10 -13.01 -22.48 -6.61
C SER A 10 -14.46 -22.86 -6.29
N GLY A 11 -14.97 -22.45 -5.12
CA GLY A 11 -16.30 -22.77 -4.64
C GLY A 11 -16.52 -24.28 -4.42
N PRO A 12 -16.10 -24.83 -3.27
CA PRO A 12 -16.63 -26.10 -2.76
C PRO A 12 -17.34 -25.93 -1.39
N PRO A 13 -18.11 -26.94 -0.91
CA PRO A 13 -18.96 -26.81 0.27
C PRO A 13 -18.16 -26.44 1.53
N GLN A 14 -18.84 -25.82 2.50
CA GLN A 14 -18.34 -25.45 3.83
C GLN A 14 -17.27 -26.43 4.35
N GLY A 15 -16.00 -25.98 4.41
CA GLY A 15 -14.92 -26.71 5.10
C GLY A 15 -13.58 -26.87 4.37
N GLN A 16 -13.46 -26.57 3.07
CA GLN A 16 -12.16 -26.67 2.38
C GLN A 16 -11.29 -25.41 2.53
N ARG A 17 -9.97 -25.62 2.71
CA ARG A 17 -8.98 -24.54 2.74
C ARG A 17 -8.82 -23.98 1.33
N PRO A 18 -8.58 -22.67 1.17
CA PRO A 18 -8.40 -22.11 -0.14
C PRO A 18 -7.10 -22.59 -0.78
N VAL A 19 -7.06 -22.60 -2.12
CA VAL A 19 -5.84 -22.94 -2.87
C VAL A 19 -4.97 -21.70 -2.95
N HIS A 20 -3.76 -21.79 -2.39
CA HIS A 20 -2.78 -20.72 -2.41
C HIS A 20 -1.87 -20.83 -3.64
N HIS A 21 -1.67 -19.72 -4.32
CA HIS A 21 -0.75 -19.60 -5.45
C HIS A 21 0.27 -18.52 -5.12
N GLU A 22 1.53 -18.92 -4.97
CA GLU A 22 2.66 -18.03 -4.74
C GLU A 22 3.34 -17.70 -6.07
N TYR A 23 3.52 -16.40 -6.33
CA TYR A 23 4.24 -15.92 -7.49
C TYR A 23 5.48 -15.15 -7.07
N VAL A 24 6.59 -15.54 -7.67
CA VAL A 24 7.88 -14.88 -7.49
C VAL A 24 8.22 -14.13 -8.78
N PHE A 25 8.68 -12.89 -8.65
CA PHE A 25 9.29 -12.15 -9.75
C PHE A 25 10.70 -11.68 -9.36
N THR A 26 11.50 -11.43 -10.38
CA THR A 26 12.85 -10.89 -10.26
C THR A 26 12.84 -9.37 -10.29
N VAL A 27 13.84 -8.73 -9.69
CA VAL A 27 14.01 -7.27 -9.76
C VAL A 27 14.03 -6.79 -11.22
N GLN A 28 14.68 -7.56 -12.12
CA GLN A 28 14.74 -7.22 -13.54
C GLN A 28 13.37 -7.28 -14.21
N GLU A 29 12.56 -8.32 -13.97
CA GLU A 29 11.17 -8.37 -14.46
C GLU A 29 10.33 -7.19 -13.97
N GLY A 30 10.59 -6.73 -12.74
CA GLY A 30 9.97 -5.52 -12.20
C GLY A 30 10.41 -4.26 -12.96
N ILE A 31 11.72 -4.07 -13.15
CA ILE A 31 12.29 -2.91 -13.86
C ILE A 31 11.77 -2.86 -15.31
N ASP A 32 11.81 -4.00 -16.01
CA ASP A 32 11.38 -4.10 -17.40
C ASP A 32 9.89 -3.77 -17.57
N ALA A 33 9.08 -3.98 -16.54
CA ALA A 33 7.64 -3.69 -16.55
C ALA A 33 7.31 -2.21 -16.24
N ILE A 34 8.26 -1.40 -15.74
CA ILE A 34 7.99 -0.02 -15.29
C ILE A 34 7.32 0.83 -16.39
N PRO A 35 7.78 0.84 -17.66
CA PRO A 35 7.13 1.64 -18.70
C PRO A 35 5.67 1.25 -18.94
N ASP A 36 5.35 -0.04 -19.00
CA ASP A 36 3.97 -0.53 -19.17
C ASP A 36 3.12 -0.21 -17.93
N VAL A 37 3.70 -0.34 -16.73
CA VAL A 37 3.03 0.00 -15.47
C VAL A 37 2.69 1.50 -15.46
N ILE A 38 3.61 2.39 -15.80
CA ILE A 38 3.36 3.84 -15.86
C ILE A 38 2.30 4.16 -16.92
N TYR A 39 2.39 3.52 -18.09
CA TYR A 39 1.37 3.66 -19.14
C TYR A 39 -0.03 3.31 -18.63
N HIS A 40 -0.17 2.16 -17.97
CA HIS A 40 -1.47 1.73 -17.46
C HIS A 40 -1.97 2.57 -16.29
N LEU A 41 -1.09 3.03 -15.40
CA LEU A 41 -1.48 3.81 -14.23
C LEU A 41 -1.77 5.27 -14.56
N GLU A 42 -1.08 5.84 -15.55
CA GLU A 42 -1.15 7.26 -15.91
C GLU A 42 -0.76 8.17 -14.72
N THR A 43 0.30 7.81 -14.01
CA THR A 43 0.86 8.63 -12.92
C THR A 43 2.38 8.45 -12.81
N PHE A 44 3.04 9.43 -12.22
CA PHE A 44 4.46 9.40 -11.86
C PHE A 44 4.69 9.37 -10.34
N ASP A 45 3.66 9.13 -9.54
CA ASP A 45 3.81 8.98 -8.09
C ASP A 45 4.63 7.73 -7.75
N VAL A 46 5.78 7.92 -7.10
CA VAL A 46 6.76 6.87 -6.77
C VAL A 46 6.13 5.75 -5.95
N THR A 47 5.36 6.10 -4.89
CA THR A 47 4.69 5.11 -4.03
C THR A 47 3.77 4.22 -4.83
N THR A 48 2.98 4.84 -5.70
CA THR A 48 2.01 4.16 -6.56
C THR A 48 2.71 3.25 -7.55
N VAL A 49 3.75 3.71 -8.27
CA VAL A 49 4.49 2.89 -9.25
C VAL A 49 5.19 1.70 -8.57
N ARG A 50 5.85 1.93 -7.42
CA ARG A 50 6.51 0.87 -6.63
C ARG A 50 5.53 -0.24 -6.25
N ALA A 51 4.36 0.13 -5.70
CA ALA A 51 3.36 -0.83 -5.24
C ALA A 51 2.55 -1.46 -6.39
N SER A 52 2.41 -0.77 -7.51
CA SER A 52 1.63 -1.26 -8.65
C SER A 52 2.40 -2.29 -9.49
N THR A 53 3.73 -2.20 -9.57
CA THR A 53 4.52 -3.11 -10.41
C THR A 53 4.33 -4.59 -10.02
N PRO A 54 4.43 -4.99 -8.73
CA PRO A 54 4.13 -6.36 -8.33
C PRO A 54 2.67 -6.74 -8.55
N MET A 55 1.73 -5.81 -8.34
CA MET A 55 0.30 -6.05 -8.55
C MET A 55 -0.04 -6.27 -10.03
N TYR A 56 0.60 -5.52 -10.93
CA TYR A 56 0.48 -5.68 -12.38
C TYR A 56 1.00 -7.06 -12.81
N LEU A 57 2.20 -7.45 -12.35
CA LEU A 57 2.80 -8.75 -12.65
C LEU A 57 1.96 -9.92 -12.09
N LEU A 58 1.46 -9.78 -10.85
CA LEU A 58 0.56 -10.75 -10.24
C LEU A 58 -0.73 -10.89 -11.05
N SER A 59 -1.34 -9.76 -11.44
CA SER A 59 -2.59 -9.75 -12.21
C SER A 59 -2.47 -10.49 -13.54
N ARG A 60 -1.33 -10.34 -14.22
CA ARG A 60 -1.01 -11.12 -15.43
C ARG A 60 -1.09 -12.63 -15.19
N LYS A 61 -0.49 -13.10 -14.08
CA LYS A 61 -0.49 -14.53 -13.73
C LYS A 61 -1.87 -15.02 -13.35
N ILE A 62 -2.60 -14.25 -12.54
CA ILE A 62 -3.99 -14.55 -12.14
C ILE A 62 -4.87 -14.69 -13.37
N LYS A 63 -4.76 -13.75 -14.32
CA LYS A 63 -5.52 -13.80 -15.58
C LYS A 63 -5.21 -15.05 -16.39
N ALA A 64 -3.93 -15.45 -16.46
CA ALA A 64 -3.50 -16.64 -17.18
C ALA A 64 -4.09 -17.94 -16.59
N MET A 65 -4.50 -17.94 -15.32
CA MET A 65 -5.24 -19.04 -14.69
C MET A 65 -6.74 -19.06 -15.05
N GLY A 66 -7.24 -18.08 -15.80
CA GLY A 66 -8.64 -17.94 -16.16
C GLY A 66 -9.50 -17.22 -15.12
N VAL A 67 -8.92 -16.73 -14.02
CA VAL A 67 -9.63 -15.94 -13.01
C VAL A 67 -9.96 -14.56 -13.59
N LYS A 68 -11.19 -14.10 -13.34
CA LYS A 68 -11.71 -12.83 -13.87
C LYS A 68 -12.00 -11.78 -12.81
N MET A 69 -12.05 -12.17 -11.54
CA MET A 69 -12.34 -11.28 -10.42
C MET A 69 -11.56 -11.71 -9.17
N VAL A 70 -11.07 -10.72 -8.40
CA VAL A 70 -10.42 -10.91 -7.10
C VAL A 70 -10.95 -9.93 -6.06
N LEU A 71 -10.92 -10.32 -4.79
CA LEU A 71 -11.16 -9.42 -3.66
C LEU A 71 -9.82 -8.88 -3.14
N SER A 72 -9.75 -7.56 -2.89
CA SER A 72 -8.57 -6.89 -2.30
C SER A 72 -8.94 -6.16 -1.01
N GLY A 73 -7.93 -5.92 -0.17
CA GLY A 73 -8.06 -5.27 1.14
C GLY A 73 -8.01 -3.75 1.14
N GLU A 74 -7.98 -3.11 -0.03
CA GLU A 74 -7.70 -1.68 -0.14
C GLU A 74 -8.80 -0.86 0.54
N GLY A 75 -8.43 0.27 1.14
CA GLY A 75 -9.34 1.09 1.94
C GLY A 75 -9.28 0.81 3.43
N SER A 76 -8.84 -0.39 3.85
CA SER A 76 -8.80 -0.77 5.26
C SER A 76 -7.93 0.17 6.09
N ASP A 77 -6.75 0.54 5.58
CA ASP A 77 -5.81 1.41 6.30
C ASP A 77 -6.28 2.86 6.34
N GLU A 78 -6.95 3.35 5.29
CA GLU A 78 -7.46 4.72 5.20
C GLU A 78 -8.68 4.95 6.10
N ILE A 79 -9.56 3.95 6.22
CA ILE A 79 -10.79 4.06 7.01
C ILE A 79 -10.50 3.93 8.51
N LEU A 80 -9.52 3.09 8.86
CA LEU A 80 -9.26 2.65 10.23
C LEU A 80 -7.92 3.16 10.79
N GLY A 81 -7.18 3.98 10.05
CA GLY A 81 -5.87 4.50 10.44
C GLY A 81 -4.84 3.39 10.63
N GLY A 82 -4.68 2.54 9.61
CA GLY A 82 -3.79 1.38 9.66
C GLY A 82 -2.33 1.67 9.30
N TYR A 83 -2.05 2.82 8.69
CA TYR A 83 -0.67 3.23 8.42
C TYR A 83 0.05 3.52 9.74
N LEU A 84 1.32 3.07 9.85
CA LEU A 84 2.06 3.17 11.10
C LEU A 84 2.16 4.61 11.61
N TYR A 85 2.22 5.61 10.74
CA TYR A 85 2.31 7.03 11.14
C TYR A 85 1.08 7.54 11.91
N PHE A 86 -0.07 6.86 11.86
CA PHE A 86 -1.24 7.24 12.65
C PHE A 86 -1.00 7.16 14.17
N HIS A 87 0.03 6.43 14.62
CA HIS A 87 0.43 6.44 16.04
C HIS A 87 0.84 7.83 16.53
N ALA A 88 1.30 8.70 15.61
CA ALA A 88 1.75 10.06 15.88
C ALA A 88 0.63 11.09 15.72
N ALA A 89 -0.61 10.66 15.48
CA ALA A 89 -1.75 11.57 15.43
C ALA A 89 -1.91 12.28 16.80
N PRO A 90 -1.96 13.63 16.83
CA PRO A 90 -1.93 14.37 18.10
C PRO A 90 -3.21 14.20 18.93
N ASP A 91 -4.34 13.98 18.26
CA ASP A 91 -5.65 13.78 18.89
C ASP A 91 -6.62 13.03 17.95
N ALA A 92 -7.75 12.60 18.51
CA ALA A 92 -8.79 11.84 17.80
C ALA A 92 -9.39 12.62 16.61
N LYS A 93 -9.46 13.95 16.71
CA LYS A 93 -9.99 14.81 15.64
C LYS A 93 -9.05 14.79 14.44
N SER A 94 -7.76 14.95 14.68
CA SER A 94 -6.70 14.94 13.68
C SER A 94 -6.57 13.55 13.03
N PHE A 95 -6.70 12.48 13.81
CA PHE A 95 -6.79 11.10 13.32
C PHE A 95 -7.97 10.91 12.36
N HIS A 96 -9.17 11.34 12.78
CA HIS A 96 -10.38 11.21 11.96
C HIS A 96 -10.29 12.04 10.67
N GLN A 97 -9.84 13.29 10.77
CA GLN A 97 -9.65 14.17 9.62
C GLN A 97 -8.66 13.59 8.62
N GLU A 98 -7.60 12.93 9.09
CA GLU A 98 -6.68 12.22 8.22
C GLU A 98 -7.34 11.01 7.56
N CYS A 99 -8.11 10.19 8.28
CA CYS A 99 -8.88 9.10 7.66
C CYS A 99 -9.79 9.63 6.54
N VAL A 100 -10.56 10.70 6.82
CA VAL A 100 -11.42 11.35 5.82
C VAL A 100 -10.61 11.86 4.62
N LYS A 101 -9.48 12.51 4.85
CA LYS A 101 -8.60 12.99 3.78
C LYS A 101 -8.09 11.83 2.93
N ARG A 102 -7.66 10.73 3.54
CA ARG A 102 -7.15 9.56 2.82
C ARG A 102 -8.25 8.88 2.02
N VAL A 103 -9.43 8.64 2.60
CA VAL A 103 -10.59 8.08 1.89
C VAL A 103 -10.98 8.96 0.69
N LYS A 104 -11.00 10.29 0.85
CA LYS A 104 -11.32 11.22 -0.25
C LYS A 104 -10.30 11.20 -1.40
N ASN A 105 -9.05 10.83 -1.14
CA ASN A 105 -7.97 10.80 -2.14
C ASN A 105 -7.63 9.37 -2.61
N LEU A 106 -8.36 8.34 -2.17
CA LEU A 106 -8.14 6.96 -2.62
C LEU A 106 -8.16 6.82 -4.15
N HIS A 107 -9.00 7.61 -4.82
CA HIS A 107 -9.14 7.58 -6.28
C HIS A 107 -7.89 8.03 -7.05
N THR A 108 -6.92 8.67 -6.39
CA THR A 108 -5.64 9.08 -7.01
C THR A 108 -4.46 8.21 -6.55
N ALA A 109 -4.67 7.27 -5.64
CA ALA A 109 -3.64 6.42 -5.07
C ALA A 109 -4.07 4.94 -5.10
N ASP A 110 -4.55 4.38 -3.99
CA ASP A 110 -4.80 2.93 -3.86
C ASP A 110 -5.89 2.40 -4.78
N CYS A 111 -7.00 3.14 -4.98
CA CYS A 111 -8.01 2.73 -5.96
C CYS A 111 -7.50 2.86 -7.39
N LEU A 112 -6.69 3.88 -7.69
CA LEU A 112 -6.04 4.04 -8.99
C LEU A 112 -5.16 2.82 -9.28
N ARG A 113 -4.26 2.49 -8.36
CA ARG A 113 -3.39 1.31 -8.44
C ARG A 113 -4.18 0.02 -8.58
N ALA A 114 -5.10 -0.26 -7.65
CA ALA A 114 -5.82 -1.53 -7.61
C ALA A 114 -6.65 -1.74 -8.87
N ASN A 115 -7.35 -0.70 -9.34
CA ASN A 115 -8.15 -0.79 -10.55
C ASN A 115 -7.27 -0.91 -11.80
N LYS A 116 -6.36 0.04 -12.04
CA LYS A 116 -5.61 0.10 -13.30
C LYS A 116 -4.60 -1.04 -13.45
N SER A 117 -3.92 -1.45 -12.37
CA SER A 117 -2.96 -2.57 -12.42
C SER A 117 -3.62 -3.91 -12.73
N THR A 118 -4.82 -4.14 -12.20
CA THR A 118 -5.58 -5.39 -12.44
C THR A 118 -6.27 -5.36 -13.80
N MET A 119 -6.85 -4.21 -14.18
CA MET A 119 -7.53 -4.02 -15.46
C MET A 119 -6.57 -4.02 -16.66
N ALA A 120 -5.28 -3.74 -16.46
CA ALA A 120 -4.25 -3.95 -17.49
C ALA A 120 -4.26 -5.38 -18.06
N TRP A 121 -4.73 -6.35 -17.27
CA TRP A 121 -4.87 -7.76 -17.67
C TRP A 121 -6.33 -8.22 -17.72
N GLY A 122 -7.30 -7.30 -17.69
CA GLY A 122 -8.73 -7.63 -17.67
C GLY A 122 -9.13 -8.50 -16.48
N LEU A 123 -8.60 -8.17 -15.30
CA LEU A 123 -8.94 -8.75 -14.00
C LEU A 123 -9.71 -7.71 -13.18
N GLU A 124 -10.93 -8.02 -12.77
CA GLU A 124 -11.75 -7.13 -11.93
C GLU A 124 -11.31 -7.23 -10.46
N ALA A 125 -10.87 -6.11 -9.86
CA ALA A 125 -10.67 -6.01 -8.42
C ALA A 125 -11.92 -5.46 -7.73
N ARG A 126 -12.39 -6.15 -6.68
CA ARG A 126 -13.42 -5.64 -5.76
C ARG A 126 -12.81 -5.37 -4.39
N VAL A 127 -13.27 -4.32 -3.74
CA VAL A 127 -12.68 -3.76 -2.51
C VAL A 127 -13.75 -3.65 -1.42
N PRO A 128 -14.05 -4.75 -0.70
CA PRO A 128 -15.16 -4.78 0.26
C PRO A 128 -15.08 -3.73 1.38
N PHE A 129 -13.88 -3.31 1.77
CA PHE A 129 -13.70 -2.22 2.74
C PHE A 129 -14.24 -0.87 2.25
N LEU A 130 -14.39 -0.67 0.94
CA LEU A 130 -14.96 0.55 0.36
C LEU A 130 -16.44 0.41 0.01
N ASP A 131 -17.10 -0.67 0.46
CA ASP A 131 -18.55 -0.74 0.42
C ASP A 131 -19.17 0.44 1.18
N LYS A 132 -20.25 1.00 0.63
CA LYS A 132 -20.87 2.22 1.17
C LYS A 132 -21.44 1.99 2.58
N THR A 133 -22.09 0.84 2.81
CA THR A 133 -22.67 0.51 4.11
C THR A 133 -21.57 0.23 5.14
N PHE A 134 -20.50 -0.45 4.73
CA PHE A 134 -19.33 -0.61 5.61
C PHE A 134 -18.68 0.73 5.96
N LEU A 135 -18.50 1.63 4.98
CA LEU A 135 -17.96 2.97 5.20
C LEU A 135 -18.82 3.78 6.17
N GLU A 136 -20.16 3.73 6.03
CA GLU A 136 -21.09 4.40 6.95
C GLU A 136 -20.93 3.93 8.39
N VAL A 137 -20.71 2.64 8.62
CA VAL A 137 -20.43 2.12 9.98
C VAL A 137 -19.03 2.54 10.43
N ALA A 138 -18.01 2.19 9.65
CA ALA A 138 -16.62 2.31 10.06
C ALA A 138 -16.20 3.78 10.25
N MET A 139 -16.69 4.71 9.43
CA MET A 139 -16.35 6.13 9.55
C MET A 139 -17.06 6.83 10.72
N ASN A 140 -18.16 6.27 11.23
CA ASN A 140 -18.91 6.81 12.37
C ASN A 140 -18.47 6.24 13.73
N VAL A 141 -17.56 5.27 13.76
CA VAL A 141 -16.90 4.83 15.01
C VAL A 141 -16.07 5.99 15.58
N ASP A 142 -16.18 6.23 16.89
CA ASP A 142 -15.36 7.23 17.59
C ASP A 142 -13.88 6.98 17.28
N ALA A 143 -13.19 8.01 16.79
CA ALA A 143 -11.80 7.90 16.40
C ALA A 143 -10.88 7.51 17.57
N LYS A 144 -11.28 7.77 18.83
CA LYS A 144 -10.56 7.27 20.01
C LYS A 144 -10.43 5.75 20.03
N GLU A 145 -11.42 5.03 19.50
CA GLU A 145 -11.37 3.56 19.42
C GLU A 145 -10.44 3.07 18.29
N LYS A 146 -10.11 3.93 17.33
CA LYS A 146 -9.18 3.64 16.23
C LYS A 146 -7.74 4.02 16.55
N MET A 147 -7.55 5.02 17.41
CA MET A 147 -6.24 5.49 17.84
C MET A 147 -5.46 4.37 18.53
N PHE A 148 -4.15 4.37 18.32
CA PHE A 148 -3.23 3.42 18.93
C PHE A 148 -1.91 4.10 19.23
N SER A 149 -1.19 3.54 20.21
CA SER A 149 0.16 3.94 20.58
C SER A 149 1.13 2.79 20.31
N LYS A 150 2.43 3.09 20.29
CA LYS A 150 3.51 2.12 20.13
C LYS A 150 4.51 2.25 21.28
N GLY A 151 5.36 1.24 21.46
CA GLY A 151 6.36 1.22 22.53
C GLY A 151 5.74 1.13 23.93
N SER A 152 6.36 1.78 24.91
CA SER A 152 5.94 1.72 26.32
C SER A 152 4.54 2.29 26.60
N SER A 153 4.01 3.12 25.69
CA SER A 153 2.66 3.68 25.79
C SER A 153 1.59 2.82 25.11
N GLN A 154 1.95 1.67 24.55
CA GLN A 154 0.98 0.76 23.93
C GLN A 154 0.13 0.09 25.02
N GLY A 155 -1.17 0.37 25.00
CA GLY A 155 -2.13 -0.31 25.86
C GLY A 155 -2.35 -1.77 25.44
N VAL A 156 -2.84 -2.56 26.38
CA VAL A 156 -3.23 -3.96 26.20
C VAL A 156 -4.67 -4.10 26.69
N ASP A 157 -5.47 -4.93 26.03
CA ASP A 157 -6.84 -5.23 26.45
C ASP A 157 -6.88 -6.33 27.54
N GLU A 158 -8.09 -6.69 27.98
CA GLU A 158 -8.32 -7.70 29.02
C GLU A 158 -7.88 -9.11 28.61
N ASP A 159 -7.80 -9.39 27.30
CA ASP A 159 -7.34 -10.66 26.73
C ASP A 159 -5.83 -10.69 26.47
N GLY A 160 -5.10 -9.67 26.94
CA GLY A 160 -3.66 -9.57 26.71
C GLY A 160 -3.29 -9.19 25.27
N CYS A 161 -4.22 -8.64 24.47
CA CYS A 161 -3.97 -8.22 23.10
C CYS A 161 -3.56 -6.75 23.02
N PRO A 162 -2.55 -6.39 22.22
CA PRO A 162 -2.10 -5.01 22.11
C PRO A 162 -3.13 -4.14 21.39
N ARG A 163 -3.41 -2.94 21.92
CA ARG A 163 -4.12 -1.87 21.20
C ARG A 163 -3.20 -1.30 20.12
N MET A 164 -3.22 -1.95 18.95
CA MET A 164 -2.39 -1.66 17.79
C MET A 164 -3.20 -1.09 16.62
N GLU A 165 -2.54 -0.80 15.51
CA GLU A 165 -3.21 -0.27 14.32
C GLU A 165 -4.37 -1.18 13.88
N LYS A 166 -5.53 -0.58 13.58
CA LYS A 166 -6.78 -1.28 13.24
C LYS A 166 -7.29 -2.23 14.35
N TYR A 167 -7.01 -1.93 15.62
CA TYR A 167 -7.44 -2.74 16.77
C TYR A 167 -8.91 -3.16 16.72
N ILE A 168 -9.84 -2.23 16.42
CA ILE A 168 -11.28 -2.55 16.35
C ILE A 168 -11.62 -3.60 15.30
N LEU A 169 -10.92 -3.57 14.15
CA LEU A 169 -11.09 -4.59 13.11
C LEU A 169 -10.51 -5.92 13.59
N ARG A 170 -9.33 -5.91 14.21
CA ARG A 170 -8.71 -7.13 14.75
C ARG A 170 -9.61 -7.78 15.79
N LYS A 171 -10.17 -7.02 16.74
CA LYS A 171 -11.13 -7.56 17.74
C LYS A 171 -12.43 -8.06 17.11
N ALA A 172 -12.96 -7.38 16.09
CA ALA A 172 -14.17 -7.85 15.40
C ALA A 172 -13.98 -9.26 14.76
N PHE A 173 -12.74 -9.58 14.36
CA PHE A 173 -12.36 -10.89 13.82
C PHE A 173 -11.65 -11.81 14.84
N ASP A 174 -11.52 -11.38 16.09
CA ASP A 174 -11.01 -12.18 17.23
C ASP A 174 -12.14 -13.04 17.82
N CYS A 175 -12.82 -13.77 16.94
CA CYS A 175 -13.90 -14.68 17.28
C CYS A 175 -13.74 -16.00 16.53
N SER A 176 -14.43 -17.03 17.01
CA SER A 176 -14.38 -18.39 16.46
C SER A 176 -15.79 -18.85 16.07
N PRO A 177 -16.37 -18.32 14.97
CA PRO A 177 -17.64 -18.84 14.47
C PRO A 177 -17.53 -20.34 14.22
N ASP A 178 -18.54 -21.10 14.65
CA ASP A 178 -18.55 -22.56 14.57
C ASP A 178 -17.32 -23.24 15.22
N GLY A 179 -16.75 -22.61 16.25
CA GLY A 179 -15.59 -23.11 16.97
C GLY A 179 -14.26 -22.97 16.24
N LYS A 180 -14.22 -22.24 15.11
CA LYS A 180 -13.01 -22.05 14.31
C LYS A 180 -12.68 -20.56 14.12
N PRO A 181 -11.46 -20.11 14.49
CA PRO A 181 -11.07 -18.72 14.29
C PRO A 181 -10.95 -18.39 12.80
N TYR A 182 -11.30 -17.15 12.44
CA TYR A 182 -11.11 -16.66 11.07
C TYR A 182 -9.64 -16.69 10.63
N LEU A 183 -8.72 -16.31 11.53
CA LEU A 183 -7.29 -16.21 11.27
C LEU A 183 -6.49 -16.79 12.45
N PRO A 184 -5.30 -17.37 12.21
CA PRO A 184 -4.36 -17.67 13.29
C PRO A 184 -4.01 -16.41 14.08
N ARG A 185 -3.84 -16.53 15.40
CA ARG A 185 -3.53 -15.39 16.29
C ARG A 185 -2.30 -14.61 15.84
N SER A 186 -1.27 -15.30 15.34
CA SER A 186 -0.04 -14.71 14.80
C SER A 186 -0.26 -13.83 13.57
N ILE A 187 -1.34 -14.03 12.82
CA ILE A 187 -1.73 -13.19 11.67
C ILE A 187 -2.67 -12.08 12.14
N LEU A 188 -3.66 -12.41 12.97
CA LEU A 188 -4.65 -11.45 13.46
C LEU A 188 -4.02 -10.28 14.23
N TRP A 189 -2.94 -10.55 14.97
CA TRP A 189 -2.22 -9.57 15.79
C TRP A 189 -0.84 -9.20 15.23
N ARG A 190 -0.59 -9.47 13.94
CA ARG A 190 0.65 -9.07 13.27
C ARG A 190 0.68 -7.58 13.00
N GLN A 191 1.83 -6.94 13.22
CA GLN A 191 2.03 -5.54 12.81
C GLN A 191 1.83 -5.38 11.31
N LYS A 192 1.23 -4.24 10.92
CA LYS A 192 1.10 -3.81 9.54
C LYS A 192 2.48 -3.68 8.86
N GLU A 193 2.62 -4.35 7.73
CA GLU A 193 3.67 -4.10 6.73
C GLU A 193 3.04 -3.52 5.47
N GLN A 194 3.70 -2.54 4.84
CA GLN A 194 3.23 -1.95 3.59
C GLN A 194 3.47 -2.89 2.42
N PHE A 195 2.64 -2.80 1.37
CA PHE A 195 2.68 -3.74 0.25
C PHE A 195 4.05 -3.77 -0.43
N SER A 196 4.65 -2.60 -0.70
CA SER A 196 5.98 -2.50 -1.31
C SER A 196 7.08 -3.12 -0.48
N ASP A 197 6.98 -3.05 0.86
CA ASP A 197 7.97 -3.63 1.77
C ASP A 197 7.76 -5.14 1.95
N GLY A 198 6.50 -5.60 1.95
CA GLY A 198 6.13 -7.01 2.10
C GLY A 198 6.38 -7.87 0.86
N VAL A 199 6.49 -7.24 -0.32
CA VAL A 199 6.89 -7.91 -1.57
C VAL A 199 8.36 -8.33 -1.51
N GLY A 200 9.20 -7.50 -0.87
CA GLY A 200 10.60 -7.77 -0.59
C GLY A 200 11.49 -6.54 -0.75
N TYR A 201 12.58 -6.51 0.02
CA TYR A 201 13.42 -5.32 0.12
C TYR A 201 14.28 -5.09 -1.14
N SER A 202 14.62 -6.16 -1.87
CA SER A 202 15.44 -6.04 -3.08
C SER A 202 14.71 -5.34 -4.23
N TRP A 203 13.38 -5.29 -4.22
CA TRP A 203 12.62 -4.54 -5.22
C TRP A 203 12.86 -3.03 -5.12
N ILE A 204 12.64 -2.45 -3.93
CA ILE A 204 12.78 -1.00 -3.72
C ILE A 204 14.23 -0.56 -3.93
N ASP A 205 15.18 -1.35 -3.44
CA ASP A 205 16.59 -1.00 -3.57
C ASP A 205 17.04 -1.16 -5.04
N GLY A 206 16.53 -2.19 -5.75
CA GLY A 206 16.80 -2.42 -7.16
C GLY A 206 16.32 -1.31 -8.10
N ILE A 207 15.12 -0.76 -7.89
CA ILE A 207 14.64 0.37 -8.70
C ILE A 207 15.44 1.66 -8.43
N LYS A 208 15.83 1.90 -7.17
CA LYS A 208 16.69 3.04 -6.79
C LYS A 208 18.07 2.94 -7.48
N ASP A 209 18.69 1.77 -7.41
CA ASP A 209 19.98 1.50 -8.03
C ASP A 209 19.90 1.63 -9.55
N HIS A 210 18.86 1.07 -10.17
CA HIS A 210 18.64 1.21 -11.61
C HIS A 210 18.49 2.69 -12.01
N ALA A 211 17.63 3.46 -11.34
CA ALA A 211 17.46 4.88 -11.62
C ALA A 211 18.76 5.67 -11.43
N ALA A 212 19.62 5.30 -10.48
CA ALA A 212 20.92 5.92 -10.27
C ALA A 212 21.90 5.70 -11.44
N THR A 213 21.76 4.59 -12.19
CA THR A 213 22.55 4.30 -13.40
C THR A 213 22.03 5.03 -14.65
N ILE A 214 20.72 5.31 -14.71
CA ILE A 214 20.09 5.96 -15.87
C ILE A 214 20.15 7.49 -15.76
N VAL A 215 19.91 8.06 -14.58
CA VAL A 215 19.84 9.51 -14.37
C VAL A 215 21.22 10.03 -13.97
N SER A 216 21.84 10.81 -14.86
CA SER A 216 23.13 11.46 -14.58
C SER A 216 23.03 12.49 -13.45
N ASN A 217 24.15 12.78 -12.79
CA ASN A 217 24.18 13.77 -11.72
C ASN A 217 23.89 15.18 -12.26
N GLU A 218 24.33 15.46 -13.48
CA GLU A 218 24.13 16.73 -14.17
C GLU A 218 22.65 16.94 -14.51
N ALA A 219 21.99 15.94 -15.09
CA ALA A 219 20.56 16.00 -15.38
C ALA A 219 19.72 16.11 -14.10
N PHE A 220 20.11 15.38 -13.06
CA PHE A 220 19.46 15.49 -11.76
C PHE A 220 19.68 16.86 -11.11
N ALA A 221 20.87 17.45 -11.21
CA ALA A 221 21.13 18.79 -10.68
C ALA A 221 20.28 19.87 -11.38
N ASP A 222 20.06 19.74 -12.69
CA ASP A 222 19.28 20.69 -13.49
C ASP A 222 17.77 20.42 -13.50
N ARG A 223 17.28 19.35 -12.86
CA ARG A 223 15.86 18.90 -12.91
C ARG A 223 14.81 19.98 -12.62
N ALA A 224 15.14 21.02 -11.84
CA ALA A 224 14.24 22.13 -11.54
C ALA A 224 14.02 23.07 -12.73
N SER A 225 14.94 23.10 -13.71
CA SER A 225 14.76 23.82 -14.98
C SER A 225 13.64 23.19 -15.81
N ARG A 226 13.51 21.86 -15.74
CA ARG A 226 12.49 21.08 -16.44
C ARG A 226 11.16 21.02 -15.68
N TRP A 227 11.23 20.87 -14.35
CA TRP A 227 10.05 20.71 -13.50
C TRP A 227 10.09 21.67 -12.30
N PRO A 228 9.73 22.95 -12.47
CA PRO A 228 9.84 23.95 -11.40
C PRO A 228 8.82 23.76 -10.27
N ASP A 229 7.59 23.33 -10.56
CA ASP A 229 6.51 23.27 -9.57
C ASP A 229 6.42 21.92 -8.83
N ASP A 230 6.75 20.81 -9.51
CA ASP A 230 6.78 19.45 -8.94
C ASP A 230 8.13 18.79 -9.25
N THR A 231 9.19 19.42 -8.74
CA THR A 231 10.55 18.97 -8.94
C THR A 231 10.76 17.59 -8.31
N PRO A 232 11.22 16.56 -9.07
CA PRO A 232 11.56 15.27 -8.49
C PRO A 232 12.64 15.40 -7.42
N ASP A 233 12.44 14.82 -6.25
CA ASP A 233 13.35 14.90 -5.10
C ASP A 233 14.40 13.78 -5.07
N THR A 234 14.23 12.76 -5.92
CA THR A 234 15.13 11.60 -6.05
C THR A 234 15.35 11.23 -7.51
N LYS A 235 16.45 10.54 -7.82
CA LYS A 235 16.71 10.02 -9.18
C LYS A 235 15.65 9.03 -9.64
N GLU A 236 15.07 8.27 -8.72
CA GLU A 236 13.93 7.39 -9.01
C GLU A 236 12.69 8.18 -9.43
N ALA A 237 12.33 9.23 -8.68
CA ALA A 237 11.23 10.13 -9.06
C ALA A 237 11.50 10.79 -10.42
N TYR A 238 12.74 11.18 -10.70
CA TYR A 238 13.15 11.71 -12.00
C TYR A 238 12.91 10.67 -13.10
N TYR A 239 13.44 9.46 -12.93
CA TYR A 239 13.33 8.38 -13.91
C TYR A 239 11.87 8.03 -14.23
N ILE A 240 11.03 7.90 -13.20
CA ILE A 240 9.60 7.64 -13.36
C ILE A 240 8.89 8.80 -14.07
N ARG A 241 9.20 10.06 -13.70
CA ARG A 241 8.61 11.24 -14.33
C ARG A 241 9.02 11.38 -15.80
N ASP A 242 10.26 11.06 -16.13
CA ASP A 242 10.77 11.09 -17.50
C ASP A 242 10.04 10.07 -18.39
N ILE A 243 9.85 8.84 -17.90
CA ILE A 243 9.04 7.83 -18.61
C ILE A 243 7.60 8.32 -18.78
N PHE A 244 6.98 8.84 -17.72
CA PHE A 244 5.60 9.35 -17.79
C PHE A 244 5.46 10.42 -18.88
N GLU A 245 6.37 11.40 -18.96
CA GLU A 245 6.29 12.45 -19.97
C GLU A 245 6.60 11.95 -21.39
N SER A 246 7.40 10.89 -21.53
CA SER A 246 7.59 10.24 -22.83
C SER A 246 6.31 9.59 -23.36
N LEU A 247 5.46 9.08 -22.46
CA LEU A 247 4.18 8.42 -22.78
C LEU A 247 3.03 9.42 -22.88
N PHE A 248 3.06 10.46 -22.04
CA PHE A 248 2.01 11.47 -21.90
C PHE A 248 2.62 12.89 -21.95
N PRO A 249 3.06 13.37 -23.13
CA PRO A 249 3.80 14.64 -23.28
C PRO A 249 2.86 15.86 -23.21
N SER A 250 2.17 16.05 -22.08
CA SER A 250 1.33 17.21 -21.84
C SER A 250 1.27 17.60 -20.36
N GLU A 251 1.29 18.90 -20.11
CA GLU A 251 1.08 19.47 -18.78
C GLU A 251 -0.32 19.11 -18.23
N ALA A 252 -1.31 19.03 -19.13
CA ALA A 252 -2.66 18.59 -18.77
C ALA A 252 -2.64 17.16 -18.19
N ALA A 253 -1.91 16.21 -18.78
CA ALA A 253 -1.75 14.88 -18.20
C ALA A 253 -1.00 14.94 -16.87
N ALA A 254 0.12 15.66 -16.82
CA ALA A 254 0.94 15.75 -15.62
C ALA A 254 0.17 16.31 -14.40
N SER A 255 -0.72 17.29 -14.61
CA SER A 255 -1.53 17.88 -13.54
C SER A 255 -2.61 16.94 -12.97
N THR A 256 -2.89 15.80 -13.63
CA THR A 256 -3.81 14.77 -13.10
C THR A 256 -3.14 13.80 -12.12
N ALA A 257 -1.81 13.70 -12.16
CA ALA A 257 -1.06 12.81 -11.30
C ALA A 257 -0.85 13.45 -9.92
N ILE A 258 -1.65 13.04 -8.95
CA ILE A 258 -1.56 13.53 -7.57
C ILE A 258 -0.58 12.65 -6.79
N ARG A 259 0.47 13.27 -6.25
CA ARG A 259 1.46 12.56 -5.41
C ARG A 259 0.88 12.22 -4.03
N TRP A 260 1.27 11.06 -3.52
CA TRP A 260 0.99 10.71 -2.14
C TRP A 260 1.94 11.49 -1.22
N ILE A 261 1.40 12.38 -0.40
CA ILE A 261 2.20 13.23 0.49
C ILE A 261 2.23 12.64 1.92
N PRO A 262 3.42 12.34 2.47
CA PRO A 262 3.57 11.93 3.87
C PRO A 262 3.14 13.02 4.86
N ARG A 263 2.67 12.63 6.04
CA ARG A 263 2.37 13.58 7.15
C ARG A 263 3.66 14.02 7.84
N GLY A 264 4.45 14.86 7.17
CA GLY A 264 5.69 15.41 7.74
C GLY A 264 5.44 16.19 9.04
N ASP A 265 4.26 16.81 9.16
CA ASP A 265 3.79 17.46 10.39
C ASP A 265 3.59 16.49 11.57
N TRP A 266 3.49 15.18 11.30
CA TRP A 266 3.46 14.10 12.30
C TRP A 266 4.79 13.32 12.35
N GLY A 267 5.87 13.89 11.80
CA GLY A 267 7.20 13.29 11.81
C GLY A 267 7.44 12.20 10.76
N CYS A 268 6.59 12.08 9.74
CA CYS A 268 6.85 11.16 8.63
C CYS A 268 8.02 11.65 7.78
N ALA A 269 8.93 10.74 7.43
CA ALA A 269 9.95 11.02 6.42
C ALA A 269 9.33 11.25 5.03
N SER A 270 10.09 11.94 4.17
CA SER A 270 9.69 12.18 2.78
C SER A 270 9.71 10.90 1.93
N ASP A 271 10.58 9.92 2.23
CA ASP A 271 10.54 8.61 1.56
C ASP A 271 9.32 7.82 2.06
N PRO A 272 8.39 7.45 1.18
CA PRO A 272 7.15 6.76 1.53
C PRO A 272 7.36 5.30 1.97
N SER A 273 8.57 4.75 1.82
CA SER A 273 8.92 3.40 2.29
C SER A 273 8.54 3.23 3.76
N GLY A 274 7.79 2.18 4.12
CA GLY A 274 7.43 1.91 5.53
C GLY A 274 8.64 1.71 6.44
N ARG A 275 9.78 1.31 5.86
CA ARG A 275 11.12 1.28 6.48
C ARG A 275 11.63 2.63 6.99
N SER A 276 11.18 3.75 6.42
CA SER A 276 11.62 5.10 6.83
C SER A 276 10.93 5.56 8.13
N VAL A 277 9.90 4.83 8.58
CA VAL A 277 9.24 5.09 9.85
C VAL A 277 10.08 4.46 10.97
N SER A 278 10.58 5.30 11.87
CA SER A 278 11.48 4.93 12.98
C SER A 278 11.00 3.78 13.88
N ILE A 279 9.71 3.45 13.85
CA ILE A 279 9.08 2.42 14.68
C ILE A 279 9.00 1.05 13.97
N HIS A 280 9.36 0.96 12.68
CA HIS A 280 9.40 -0.33 11.98
C HIS A 280 10.40 -1.31 12.63
N THR A 281 11.53 -0.82 13.14
CA THR A 281 12.57 -1.62 13.82
C THR A 281 12.19 -2.04 15.24
N ALA A 282 11.42 -1.23 15.97
CA ALA A 282 11.07 -1.49 17.37
C ALA A 282 10.25 -2.80 17.60
N ALA A 283 9.63 -3.35 16.56
CA ALA A 283 8.95 -4.65 16.63
C ALA A 283 9.90 -5.86 16.51
N TYR A 284 11.11 -5.66 15.98
CA TYR A 284 12.14 -6.69 15.80
C TYR A 284 13.22 -6.62 16.89
N ASP A 285 13.35 -5.50 17.60
CA ASP A 285 14.32 -5.34 18.70
C ASP A 285 13.86 -5.98 20.03
N ASN A 286 12.68 -6.62 20.08
CA ASN A 286 12.16 -7.35 21.26
C ASN A 286 12.29 -8.88 21.13
N THR A 287 13.10 -9.38 20.19
CA THR A 287 13.48 -10.79 20.13
C THR A 287 14.95 -10.96 20.55
N ASP A 288 15.20 -10.85 21.85
CA ASP A 288 16.37 -11.42 22.54
C ASP A 288 15.88 -12.17 23.79
#